data_AF-A0A2P9H1E0-F1
#
_entry.id   AF-A0A2P9H1E0-F1
#
_cell.length_a   1.000
_cell.length_b   1.000
_cell.length_c   1.000
_cell.angle_alpha   90.00
_cell.angle_beta   90.00
_cell.angle_gamma   90.00
#
_symmetry.space_group_name_H-M   'P 1'
#
loop_
_entity.id
_entity.type
_entity.pdbx_description
1 polymer ?
#
loop_
_entity_poly.entity_id
_entity_poly.type
_entity_poly.pdbx_seq_one_letter_code
_entity_poly.pdbx_strand_id
1 'polypeptide(L)'
;MALDNGDITTMRNFMQTTFPGINFVCDGTWPLGTYTAGPLVAEHGDRYCLFNAPDRLCNSNYSFLPLGYFISRMVAYKACKIGKNQDVLDIFAGIMIEYAKGDPNFAENAFHSIAQDCGLDPGDIIVGGLPGYPGVQMTIDDIGTRFGGITSNWGDVPGSGRVGVFTAVEDEELGLFGAADDTYFRLGSNVKVVIFGHTHTPILVPDNPGFPGASNTIYANCGAWVDSAKDGCTYVETEVVDGNLHVRLKGYQDDTPNPPKDFIKDEGYVQVP
;
A
#
# COMPACT_ATOMS: atom_id res chain seq x y z
N MET A 1 -1.28 6.30 -11.85
CA MET A 1 -0.66 4.99 -11.54
C MET A 1 -0.23 5.04 -10.10
N ALA A 2 -0.91 4.29 -9.24
CA ALA A 2 -0.43 4.04 -7.88
C ALA A 2 0.57 2.88 -7.99
N LEU A 3 1.76 3.08 -7.44
CA LEU A 3 2.87 2.12 -7.43
C LEU A 3 2.72 1.22 -6.18
N ASP A 4 3.35 0.06 -6.12
CA ASP A 4 3.29 -0.87 -4.95
C ASP A 4 4.54 -0.83 -4.04
N ASN A 5 4.59 -1.65 -2.98
CA ASN A 5 5.77 -1.76 -2.09
C ASN A 5 7.08 -2.18 -2.78
N GLY A 6 7.02 -2.84 -3.94
CA GLY A 6 8.19 -3.14 -4.77
C GLY A 6 8.69 -1.91 -5.53
N ASP A 7 7.80 -0.95 -5.79
CA ASP A 7 8.05 0.25 -6.58
C ASP A 7 8.51 1.46 -5.77
N ILE A 8 8.65 1.32 -4.44
CA ILE A 8 9.16 2.37 -3.55
C ILE A 8 10.56 2.88 -3.97
N THR A 9 11.28 2.08 -4.77
CA THR A 9 12.61 2.39 -5.33
C THR A 9 12.57 2.98 -6.74
N THR A 10 11.39 3.19 -7.31
CA THR A 10 11.21 3.67 -8.69
C THR A 10 11.86 5.03 -8.89
N MET A 11 12.83 5.09 -9.80
CA MET A 11 13.56 6.32 -10.09
C MET A 11 12.74 7.22 -11.01
N ARG A 12 12.64 8.50 -10.67
CA ARG A 12 12.02 9.55 -11.51
C ARG A 12 12.47 9.47 -12.98
N ASN A 13 13.76 9.23 -13.20
CA ASN A 13 14.34 9.09 -14.54
C ASN A 13 13.77 7.89 -15.31
N PHE A 14 13.55 6.76 -14.65
CA PHE A 14 12.92 5.59 -15.27
C PHE A 14 11.50 5.93 -15.70
N MET A 15 10.68 6.52 -14.83
CA MET A 15 9.30 6.89 -15.15
C MET A 15 9.22 7.88 -16.31
N GLN A 16 10.05 8.91 -16.32
CA GLN A 16 10.07 9.92 -17.39
C GLN A 16 10.52 9.34 -18.73
N THR A 17 11.43 8.35 -18.71
CA THR A 17 11.94 7.71 -19.92
C THR A 17 10.94 6.70 -20.49
N THR A 18 10.35 5.87 -19.62
CA THR A 18 9.43 4.81 -20.01
C THR A 18 8.06 5.37 -20.40
N PHE A 19 7.58 6.40 -19.71
CA PHE A 19 6.25 6.97 -19.90
C PHE A 19 6.32 8.50 -20.09
N PRO A 20 6.75 8.97 -21.27
CA PRO A 20 6.85 10.39 -21.55
C PRO A 20 5.47 11.08 -21.42
N GLY A 21 5.42 12.17 -20.67
CA GLY A 21 4.19 12.91 -20.40
C GLY A 21 3.46 12.53 -19.11
N ILE A 22 3.89 11.47 -18.39
CA ILE A 22 3.39 11.21 -17.04
C ILE A 22 3.94 12.25 -16.06
N ASN A 23 3.04 12.85 -15.27
CA ASN A 23 3.42 13.66 -14.12
C ASN A 23 3.77 12.76 -12.93
N PHE A 24 5.08 12.56 -12.68
CA PHE A 24 5.57 11.79 -11.54
C PHE A 24 5.68 12.68 -10.29
N VAL A 25 4.78 12.47 -9.33
CA VAL A 25 4.74 13.15 -8.04
C VAL A 25 5.37 12.25 -6.98
N CYS A 26 6.49 12.68 -6.41
CA CYS A 26 7.20 11.98 -5.34
C CYS A 26 8.12 12.98 -4.63
N ASP A 27 8.15 12.92 -3.31
CA ASP A 27 9.03 13.70 -2.43
C ASP A 27 10.49 13.26 -2.65
N GLY A 28 11.43 14.22 -2.63
CA GLY A 28 12.84 13.92 -2.87
C GLY A 28 13.54 13.28 -1.66
N THR A 29 12.93 13.42 -0.49
CA THR A 29 13.38 12.95 0.81
C THR A 29 12.59 11.74 1.28
N TRP A 30 11.34 11.51 0.87
CA TRP A 30 10.61 10.29 1.17
C TRP A 30 9.99 9.77 -0.13
N PRO A 31 9.91 8.45 -0.36
CA PRO A 31 9.31 7.89 -1.57
C PRO A 31 7.77 7.99 -1.52
N LEU A 32 7.26 9.20 -1.25
CA LEU A 32 5.86 9.51 -0.99
C LEU A 32 5.40 10.59 -1.95
N GLY A 33 4.23 10.43 -2.55
CA GLY A 33 3.67 11.41 -3.47
C GLY A 33 2.17 11.47 -3.37
N THR A 34 1.63 12.69 -3.35
CA THR A 34 0.18 12.93 -3.32
C THR A 34 -0.19 13.78 -4.54
N TYR A 35 -0.96 13.20 -5.45
CA TYR A 35 -1.57 13.90 -6.57
C TYR A 35 -2.91 14.49 -6.15
N THR A 36 -3.16 15.75 -6.51
CA THR A 36 -4.41 16.45 -6.21
C THR A 36 -4.97 17.15 -7.44
N ALA A 37 -6.28 17.05 -7.64
CA ALA A 37 -6.99 17.72 -8.73
C ALA A 37 -8.44 18.03 -8.33
N GLY A 38 -8.74 19.30 -8.02
CA GLY A 38 -10.06 19.68 -7.51
C GLY A 38 -10.40 18.91 -6.22
N PRO A 39 -11.53 18.16 -6.17
CA PRO A 39 -11.90 17.37 -5.00
C PRO A 39 -11.21 16.00 -4.93
N LEU A 40 -10.32 15.67 -5.87
CA LEU A 40 -9.62 14.38 -5.95
C LEU A 40 -8.27 14.43 -5.27
N VAL A 41 -7.98 13.38 -4.50
CA VAL A 41 -6.66 13.01 -4.01
C VAL A 41 -6.34 11.59 -4.49
N ALA A 42 -5.14 11.39 -5.01
CA ALA A 42 -4.61 10.07 -5.33
C ALA A 42 -3.19 9.93 -4.79
N GLU A 43 -2.89 8.82 -4.13
CA GLU A 43 -1.55 8.52 -3.64
C GLU A 43 -1.33 7.03 -3.42
N HIS A 44 -0.09 6.67 -3.11
CA HIS A 44 0.23 5.32 -2.68
C HIS A 44 -0.21 5.12 -1.23
N GLY A 45 -1.18 4.22 -1.05
CA GLY A 45 -1.89 4.02 0.21
C GLY A 45 -1.06 3.36 1.31
N ASP A 46 -0.04 2.59 0.94
CA ASP A 46 0.82 1.84 1.86
C ASP A 46 1.53 2.72 2.88
N ARG A 47 1.62 4.04 2.62
CA ARG A 47 2.08 5.03 3.59
C ARG A 47 1.28 5.06 4.91
N TYR A 48 0.09 4.48 4.91
CA TYR A 48 -0.80 4.41 6.07
C TYR A 48 -0.79 3.03 6.75
N CYS A 49 -0.09 2.05 6.19
CA CYS A 49 0.03 0.69 6.72
C CYS A 49 1.26 0.59 7.62
N LEU A 50 1.12 0.06 8.83
CA LEU A 50 2.20 -0.03 9.81
C LEU A 50 3.50 -0.64 9.26
N PHE A 51 3.42 -1.80 8.62
CA PHE A 51 4.54 -2.56 8.08
C PHE A 51 4.95 -2.14 6.68
N ASN A 52 4.07 -1.51 5.91
CA ASN A 52 4.34 -1.16 4.51
C ASN A 52 4.67 0.34 4.31
N ALA A 53 4.41 1.18 5.31
CA ALA A 53 4.76 2.59 5.22
C ALA A 53 6.29 2.78 5.12
N PRO A 54 6.78 3.65 4.22
CA PRO A 54 8.20 3.96 4.12
C PRO A 54 8.78 4.35 5.49
N ASP A 55 9.89 3.73 5.88
CA ASP A 55 10.47 3.92 7.22
C ASP A 55 11.96 4.31 7.11
N ARG A 56 12.32 5.49 7.63
CA ARG A 56 13.71 5.95 7.84
C ARG A 56 14.07 6.11 9.30
N LEU A 57 13.12 5.95 10.21
CA LEU A 57 13.34 6.06 11.65
C LEU A 57 14.01 4.79 12.15
N CYS A 58 13.42 3.64 11.85
CA CYS A 58 14.02 2.34 12.15
C CYS A 58 15.12 1.99 11.13
N ASN A 59 15.07 2.56 9.92
CA ASN A 59 15.99 2.25 8.82
C ASN A 59 16.88 3.43 8.39
N SER A 60 17.65 3.99 9.34
CA SER A 60 18.40 5.25 9.17
C SER A 60 19.57 5.25 8.18
N ASN A 61 19.93 4.12 7.57
CA ASN A 61 21.07 3.97 6.65
C ASN A 61 20.72 4.32 5.18
N TYR A 62 20.03 5.44 4.93
CA TYR A 62 19.59 5.89 3.60
C TYR A 62 18.63 4.93 2.87
N SER A 63 18.01 4.01 3.60
CA SER A 63 16.93 3.16 3.11
C SER A 63 15.59 3.75 3.57
N PHE A 64 14.54 3.41 2.84
CA PHE A 64 13.15 3.64 3.21
C PHE A 64 12.36 2.33 3.15
N LEU A 65 13.06 1.19 2.99
CA LEU A 65 12.46 -0.12 2.90
C LEU A 65 11.74 -0.43 4.22
N PRO A 66 10.44 -0.75 4.15
CA PRO A 66 9.62 -0.97 5.33
C PRO A 66 9.73 -2.43 5.79
N LEU A 67 9.21 -2.76 6.98
CA LEU A 67 9.28 -4.14 7.51
C LEU A 67 8.57 -5.15 6.58
N GLY A 68 7.47 -4.72 5.96
CA GLY A 68 6.66 -5.45 4.99
C GLY A 68 7.44 -5.87 3.74
N TYR A 69 8.49 -5.14 3.36
CA TYR A 69 9.40 -5.58 2.31
C TYR A 69 10.09 -6.89 2.69
N PHE A 70 10.62 -7.00 3.92
CA PHE A 70 11.30 -8.21 4.38
C PHE A 70 10.32 -9.37 4.55
N ILE A 71 9.12 -9.10 5.08
CA ILE A 71 8.01 -10.06 5.17
C ILE A 71 7.71 -10.64 3.78
N SER A 72 7.49 -9.77 2.79
CA SER A 72 7.17 -10.18 1.41
C SER A 72 8.26 -11.08 0.81
N ARG A 73 9.54 -10.83 1.09
CA ARG A 73 10.65 -11.67 0.62
C ARG A 73 10.66 -13.04 1.28
N MET A 74 10.33 -13.14 2.57
CA MET A 74 10.22 -14.43 3.27
C MET A 74 9.06 -15.26 2.71
N VAL A 75 7.91 -14.63 2.50
CA VAL A 75 6.72 -15.26 1.93
C VAL A 75 6.99 -15.74 0.50
N ALA A 76 7.60 -14.89 -0.33
CA ALA A 76 8.00 -15.26 -1.69
C ALA A 76 9.00 -16.42 -1.71
N TYR A 77 9.95 -16.45 -0.76
CA TYR A 77 10.89 -17.54 -0.59
C TYR A 77 10.20 -18.86 -0.25
N LYS A 78 9.24 -18.84 0.70
CA LYS A 78 8.41 -20.00 1.02
C LYS A 78 7.69 -20.48 -0.23
N ALA A 79 6.97 -19.59 -0.92
CA ALA A 79 6.22 -19.92 -2.15
C ALA A 79 7.10 -20.57 -3.22
N CYS A 80 8.31 -20.05 -3.45
CA CYS A 80 9.28 -20.64 -4.38
C CYS A 80 9.75 -22.05 -3.95
N LYS A 81 9.92 -22.29 -2.65
CA LYS A 81 10.39 -23.59 -2.13
C LYS A 81 9.33 -24.68 -2.14
N ILE A 82 8.10 -24.36 -1.73
CA ILE A 82 7.05 -25.37 -1.51
C ILE A 82 5.97 -25.36 -2.60
N GLY A 83 6.02 -24.42 -3.55
CA GLY A 83 5.06 -24.31 -4.66
C GLY A 83 3.65 -23.94 -4.20
N LYS A 84 3.50 -23.41 -2.99
CA LYS A 84 2.22 -22.96 -2.43
C LYS A 84 2.33 -21.49 -2.04
N ASN A 85 1.42 -20.69 -2.57
CA ASN A 85 1.23 -19.33 -2.07
C ASN A 85 0.77 -19.39 -0.62
N GLN A 86 1.20 -18.40 0.15
CA GLN A 86 0.75 -18.23 1.51
C GLN A 86 -0.58 -17.48 1.51
N ASP A 87 -1.49 -17.87 2.41
CA ASP A 87 -2.71 -17.10 2.62
C ASP A 87 -2.36 -15.83 3.39
N VAL A 88 -2.64 -14.67 2.78
CA VAL A 88 -2.38 -13.36 3.39
C VAL A 88 -3.26 -13.18 4.64
N LEU A 89 -4.45 -13.81 4.68
CA LEU A 89 -5.34 -13.78 5.83
C LEU A 89 -4.78 -14.55 7.03
N ASP A 90 -4.03 -15.64 6.79
CA ASP A 90 -3.38 -16.38 7.87
C ASP A 90 -2.22 -15.57 8.49
N ILE A 91 -1.48 -14.84 7.65
CA ILE A 91 -0.43 -13.91 8.11
C ILE A 91 -1.06 -12.79 8.96
N PHE A 92 -2.15 -12.19 8.47
CA PHE A 92 -2.84 -11.12 9.17
C PHE A 92 -3.49 -11.59 10.48
N ALA A 93 -4.09 -12.78 10.52
CA ALA A 93 -4.63 -13.34 11.76
C ALA A 93 -3.54 -13.47 12.83
N GLY A 94 -2.33 -13.90 12.45
CA GLY A 94 -1.17 -13.92 13.34
C GLY A 94 -0.80 -12.52 13.86
N ILE A 95 -0.76 -11.53 12.95
CA ILE A 95 -0.51 -10.13 13.28
C ILE A 95 -1.56 -9.61 14.29
N MET A 96 -2.85 -9.76 14.01
CA MET A 96 -3.91 -9.27 14.90
C MET A 96 -3.90 -9.94 16.27
N ILE A 97 -3.56 -11.23 16.34
CA ILE A 97 -3.43 -11.96 17.62
C ILE A 97 -2.31 -11.34 18.47
N GLU A 98 -1.15 -11.06 17.89
CA GLU A 98 -0.04 -10.45 18.64
C GLU A 98 -0.36 -9.01 19.06
N TYR A 99 -0.99 -8.22 18.18
CA TYR A 99 -1.41 -6.86 18.52
C TYR A 99 -2.43 -6.86 19.68
N ALA A 100 -3.41 -7.76 19.65
CA ALA A 100 -4.44 -7.86 20.68
C ALA A 100 -3.91 -8.21 22.08
N LYS A 101 -2.68 -8.75 22.19
CA LYS A 101 -2.02 -9.01 23.47
C LYS A 101 -1.44 -7.74 24.12
N GLY A 102 -1.43 -6.61 23.41
CA GLY A 102 -0.83 -5.36 23.88
C GLY A 102 0.68 -5.45 24.03
N ASP A 103 1.32 -6.29 23.21
CA ASP A 103 2.75 -6.54 23.28
C ASP A 103 3.55 -5.31 22.78
N PRO A 104 4.42 -4.70 23.61
CA PRO A 104 5.26 -3.59 23.17
C PRO A 104 6.23 -3.98 22.05
N ASN A 105 6.56 -5.27 21.91
CA ASN A 105 7.43 -5.82 20.85
C ASN A 105 6.62 -6.47 19.72
N PHE A 106 5.35 -6.11 19.59
CA PHE A 106 4.41 -6.68 18.61
C PHE A 106 5.01 -6.85 17.20
N ALA A 107 5.63 -5.80 16.64
CA ALA A 107 6.16 -5.85 15.27
C ALA A 107 7.31 -6.85 15.11
N GLU A 108 8.19 -6.92 16.10
CA GLU A 108 9.29 -7.89 16.15
C GLU A 108 8.75 -9.32 16.28
N ASN A 109 7.78 -9.54 17.16
CA ASN A 109 7.16 -10.85 17.38
C ASN A 109 6.34 -11.32 16.17
N ALA A 110 5.63 -10.41 15.50
CA ALA A 110 4.94 -10.70 14.24
C ALA A 110 5.95 -11.10 13.15
N PHE A 111 7.05 -10.36 13.01
CA PHE A 111 8.10 -10.66 12.05
C PHE A 111 8.75 -12.03 12.29
N HIS A 112 9.10 -12.36 13.53
CA HIS A 112 9.66 -13.66 13.91
C HIS A 112 8.66 -14.81 13.68
N SER A 113 7.38 -14.59 13.99
CA SER A 113 6.34 -15.60 13.76
C SER A 113 6.19 -15.93 12.27
N ILE A 114 6.23 -14.91 11.40
CA ILE A 114 6.19 -15.09 9.95
C ILE A 114 7.45 -15.80 9.44
N ALA A 115 8.64 -15.41 9.95
CA ALA A 115 9.89 -16.08 9.60
C ALA A 115 9.87 -17.57 9.93
N GLN A 116 9.39 -17.91 11.14
CA GLN A 116 9.23 -19.29 11.59
C GLN A 116 8.24 -20.06 10.70
N ASP A 117 7.09 -19.48 10.37
CA ASP A 117 6.13 -20.11 9.46
C ASP A 117 6.70 -20.29 8.04
N CYS A 118 7.60 -19.40 7.61
CA CYS A 118 8.35 -19.55 6.36
C CYS A 118 9.43 -20.65 6.41
N GLY A 119 9.60 -21.32 7.56
CA GLY A 119 10.62 -22.36 7.77
C GLY A 119 12.04 -21.78 7.72
N LEU A 120 12.18 -20.51 8.08
CA LEU A 120 13.47 -19.87 8.24
C LEU A 120 13.90 -20.00 9.70
N ASP A 121 15.05 -20.64 9.93
CA ASP A 121 15.70 -20.57 11.22
C ASP A 121 16.25 -19.15 11.43
N PRO A 122 16.24 -18.60 12.66
CA PRO A 122 16.93 -17.37 13.02
C PRO A 122 18.44 -17.58 12.87
N GLY A 123 18.90 -17.43 11.63
CA GLY A 123 20.30 -17.50 11.22
C GLY A 123 20.61 -16.36 10.26
N ASP A 124 21.78 -16.44 9.63
CA ASP A 124 22.24 -15.41 8.70
C ASP A 124 21.44 -15.42 7.41
N ILE A 125 20.78 -14.28 7.12
CA ILE A 125 20.23 -13.96 5.82
C ILE A 125 21.14 -12.93 5.13
N ILE A 126 21.51 -13.19 3.88
CA ILE A 126 22.29 -12.21 3.12
C ILE A 126 21.31 -11.19 2.54
N VAL A 127 21.28 -9.99 3.12
CA VAL A 127 20.52 -8.86 2.61
C VAL A 127 21.47 -7.96 1.82
N GLY A 128 21.49 -8.14 0.50
CA GLY A 128 22.39 -7.42 -0.40
C GLY A 128 21.72 -6.94 -1.67
N GLY A 129 22.29 -5.89 -2.26
CA GLY A 129 21.81 -5.31 -3.53
C GLY A 129 20.58 -4.43 -3.39
N LEU A 130 20.26 -3.96 -2.17
CA LEU A 130 19.11 -3.10 -1.90
C LEU A 130 19.55 -1.69 -1.51
N PRO A 131 18.71 -0.66 -1.75
CA PRO A 131 18.98 0.69 -1.23
C PRO A 131 19.22 0.67 0.28
N GLY A 132 20.36 1.19 0.72
CA GLY A 132 20.79 1.15 2.13
C GLY A 132 21.28 -0.21 2.65
N TYR A 133 21.32 -1.25 1.82
CA TYR A 133 21.89 -2.57 2.14
C TYR A 133 22.87 -3.04 1.04
N PRO A 134 24.13 -2.56 1.05
CA PRO A 134 25.12 -2.85 0.02
C PRO A 134 25.71 -4.28 0.08
N GLY A 135 25.05 -5.23 0.75
CA GLY A 135 25.56 -6.59 1.00
C GLY A 135 25.93 -6.84 2.45
N VAL A 136 25.14 -6.31 3.38
CA VAL A 136 25.36 -6.53 4.82
C VAL A 136 24.75 -7.89 5.16
N GLN A 137 25.57 -8.77 5.75
CA GLN A 137 25.06 -9.98 6.39
C GLN A 137 24.23 -9.54 7.60
N MET A 138 22.94 -9.88 7.59
CA MET A 138 22.02 -9.61 8.69
C MET A 138 21.37 -10.90 9.10
N THR A 139 20.94 -11.00 10.34
CA THR A 139 20.07 -12.09 10.77
C THR A 139 18.61 -11.67 10.69
N ILE A 140 17.71 -12.64 10.80
CA ILE A 140 16.27 -12.36 10.99
C ILE A 140 16.10 -11.51 12.25
N ASP A 141 16.80 -11.84 13.32
CA ASP A 141 16.78 -11.10 14.59
C ASP A 141 17.25 -9.64 14.40
N ASP A 142 18.30 -9.39 13.60
CA ASP A 142 18.76 -8.03 13.32
C ASP A 142 17.69 -7.17 12.64
N ILE A 143 16.83 -7.77 11.80
CA ILE A 143 15.71 -7.07 11.16
C ILE A 143 14.58 -6.90 12.17
N GLY A 144 14.18 -7.96 12.88
CA GLY A 144 13.12 -7.91 13.90
C GLY A 144 13.38 -6.83 14.94
N THR A 145 14.55 -6.85 15.57
CA THR A 145 14.96 -5.86 16.57
C THR A 145 15.06 -4.46 15.97
N ARG A 146 15.51 -4.30 14.72
CA ARG A 146 15.58 -2.98 14.06
C ARG A 146 14.21 -2.33 13.94
N PHE A 147 13.18 -3.09 13.56
CA PHE A 147 11.82 -2.59 13.37
C PHE A 147 10.91 -2.76 14.60
N GLY A 148 11.41 -3.32 15.70
CA GLY A 148 10.62 -3.56 16.92
C GLY A 148 9.94 -2.30 17.49
N GLY A 149 10.54 -1.12 17.27
CA GLY A 149 10.00 0.16 17.72
C GLY A 149 8.93 0.79 16.82
N ILE A 150 8.54 0.17 15.69
CA ILE A 150 7.69 0.81 14.68
C ILE A 150 6.31 1.24 15.20
N THR A 151 5.73 0.51 16.14
CA THR A 151 4.46 0.90 16.79
C THR A 151 4.61 2.10 17.70
N SER A 152 5.66 2.10 18.52
CA SER A 152 5.93 3.19 19.48
C SER A 152 6.32 4.48 18.76
N ASN A 153 7.02 4.34 17.63
CA ASN A 153 7.48 5.46 16.80
C ASN A 153 6.48 5.83 15.70
N TRP A 154 5.30 5.18 15.63
CA TRP A 154 4.38 5.35 14.51
C TRP A 154 4.01 6.81 14.28
N GLY A 155 3.81 7.60 15.34
CA GLY A 155 3.48 9.03 15.24
C GLY A 155 4.58 9.90 14.61
N ASP A 156 5.83 9.42 14.59
CA ASP A 156 6.99 10.14 14.09
C ASP A 156 7.33 9.79 12.62
N VAL A 157 6.69 8.75 12.05
CA VAL A 157 6.88 8.39 10.63
C VAL A 157 6.24 9.47 9.72
N PRO A 158 6.93 9.99 8.69
CA PRO A 158 6.34 11.02 7.83
C PRO A 158 5.17 10.52 6.99
N GLY A 159 3.97 11.03 7.29
CA GLY A 159 2.72 10.66 6.63
C GLY A 159 1.83 9.74 7.47
N SER A 160 2.40 8.98 8.41
CA SER A 160 1.69 8.07 9.31
C SER A 160 0.91 8.79 10.41
N GLY A 161 1.37 9.97 10.86
CA GLY A 161 0.71 10.79 11.90
C GLY A 161 -0.68 11.31 11.52
N ARG A 162 -1.21 10.90 10.38
CA ARG A 162 -2.57 11.17 9.91
C ARG A 162 -3.57 10.10 10.38
N VAL A 163 -3.09 8.90 10.71
CA VAL A 163 -3.88 7.74 11.14
C VAL A 163 -3.34 7.17 12.45
N GLY A 164 -4.23 6.60 13.29
CA GLY A 164 -3.81 5.92 14.52
C GLY A 164 -3.06 4.62 14.21
N VAL A 165 -2.24 4.13 15.15
CA VAL A 165 -1.54 2.84 15.01
C VAL A 165 -2.51 1.68 14.80
N PHE A 166 -3.70 1.74 15.42
CA PHE A 166 -4.74 0.74 15.22
C PHE A 166 -5.25 0.71 13.78
N THR A 167 -5.62 1.89 13.24
CA THR A 167 -6.00 2.05 11.83
C THR A 167 -4.91 1.51 10.91
N ALA A 168 -3.65 1.83 11.20
CA ALA A 168 -2.50 1.40 10.41
C ALA A 168 -2.27 -0.11 10.40
N VAL A 169 -2.63 -0.81 11.49
CA VAL A 169 -2.58 -2.27 11.57
C VAL A 169 -3.76 -2.89 10.83
N GLU A 170 -4.98 -2.39 11.01
CA GLU A 170 -6.17 -2.94 10.33
C GLU A 170 -6.07 -2.79 8.81
N ASP A 171 -5.57 -1.64 8.36
CA ASP A 171 -5.44 -1.32 6.94
C ASP A 171 -4.28 -2.07 6.24
N GLU A 172 -3.56 -2.98 6.92
CA GLU A 172 -2.61 -3.93 6.29
C GLU A 172 -3.29 -4.99 5.41
N GLU A 173 -4.54 -5.32 5.73
CA GLU A 173 -5.34 -6.29 4.97
C GLU A 173 -6.48 -5.60 4.22
N LEU A 174 -7.05 -4.57 4.85
CA LEU A 174 -8.23 -3.90 4.32
C LEU A 174 -7.89 -3.02 3.13
N GLY A 175 -8.92 -2.61 2.42
CA GLY A 175 -8.79 -1.66 1.33
C GLY A 175 -8.50 -0.22 1.78
N LEU A 176 -7.78 0.05 2.88
CA LEU A 176 -7.42 1.41 3.34
C LEU A 176 -8.60 2.37 3.61
N PHE A 177 -9.74 1.82 4.01
CA PHE A 177 -10.94 2.61 4.29
C PHE A 177 -10.72 3.51 5.51
N GLY A 178 -10.05 2.98 6.54
CA GLY A 178 -9.73 3.74 7.75
C GLY A 178 -8.85 4.93 7.43
N ALA A 179 -7.79 4.71 6.65
CA ALA A 179 -6.88 5.77 6.20
C ALA A 179 -7.57 6.84 5.36
N ALA A 180 -8.48 6.46 4.47
CA ALA A 180 -9.25 7.41 3.66
C ALA A 180 -10.16 8.29 4.53
N ASP A 181 -10.83 7.68 5.51
CA ASP A 181 -11.69 8.39 6.46
C ASP A 181 -10.90 9.31 7.39
N ASP A 182 -9.93 8.72 8.09
CA ASP A 182 -9.06 9.39 9.03
C ASP A 182 -8.26 10.49 8.34
N THR A 183 -7.93 10.42 7.06
CA THR A 183 -7.09 11.46 6.45
C THR A 183 -7.88 12.49 5.66
N TYR A 184 -8.88 12.05 4.89
CA TYR A 184 -9.44 12.85 3.80
C TYR A 184 -10.94 13.09 3.92
N PHE A 185 -11.74 12.12 4.36
CA PHE A 185 -13.21 12.27 4.46
C PHE A 185 -13.70 12.88 5.77
N ARG A 186 -12.82 13.56 6.51
CA ARG A 186 -13.16 14.31 7.72
C ARG A 186 -14.18 15.43 7.44
N LEU A 187 -14.98 15.76 8.47
CA LEU A 187 -15.94 16.86 8.42
C LEU A 187 -15.28 18.18 7.98
N GLY A 188 -15.86 18.83 6.96
CA GLY A 188 -15.34 20.09 6.42
C GLY A 188 -14.24 19.93 5.36
N SER A 189 -13.85 18.71 5.01
CA SER A 189 -12.92 18.45 3.91
C SER A 189 -13.53 18.76 2.54
N ASN A 190 -12.71 19.36 1.68
CA ASN A 190 -13.02 19.55 0.26
C ASN A 190 -12.68 18.32 -0.60
N VAL A 191 -12.02 17.31 -0.02
CA VAL A 191 -11.73 16.06 -0.72
C VAL A 191 -13.00 15.23 -0.78
N LYS A 192 -13.39 14.85 -1.99
CA LYS A 192 -14.56 14.01 -2.29
C LYS A 192 -14.18 12.71 -2.97
N VAL A 193 -13.00 12.62 -3.58
CA VAL A 193 -12.52 11.38 -4.19
C VAL A 193 -11.16 11.05 -3.62
N VAL A 194 -11.00 9.84 -3.10
CA VAL A 194 -9.72 9.29 -2.65
C VAL A 194 -9.43 8.04 -3.48
N ILE A 195 -8.27 8.03 -4.13
CA ILE A 195 -7.79 6.88 -4.90
C ILE A 195 -6.49 6.39 -4.28
N PHE A 196 -6.49 5.15 -3.81
CA PHE A 196 -5.30 4.45 -3.38
C PHE A 196 -5.02 3.23 -4.28
N GLY A 197 -3.87 2.60 -4.08
CA GLY A 197 -3.65 1.15 -4.31
C GLY A 197 -3.50 0.47 -2.93
N HIS A 198 -3.18 -0.84 -2.89
CA HIS A 198 -2.64 -1.56 -1.71
C HIS A 198 -2.84 -3.07 -1.91
N THR A 199 -4.07 -3.54 -1.76
CA THR A 199 -4.43 -4.98 -1.71
C THR A 199 -4.43 -5.70 -3.07
N HIS A 200 -4.09 -5.00 -4.14
CA HIS A 200 -4.25 -5.46 -5.53
C HIS A 200 -5.69 -5.83 -5.93
N THR A 201 -6.65 -5.63 -5.03
CA THR A 201 -8.07 -5.89 -5.27
C THR A 201 -8.75 -4.60 -5.70
N PRO A 202 -9.36 -4.56 -6.89
CA PRO A 202 -10.03 -3.36 -7.39
C PRO A 202 -11.34 -3.12 -6.62
N ILE A 203 -11.49 -1.93 -6.05
CA ILE A 203 -12.65 -1.55 -5.22
C ILE A 203 -13.10 -0.15 -5.62
N LEU A 204 -14.41 0.08 -5.73
CA LEU A 204 -15.01 1.41 -5.85
C LEU A 204 -16.19 1.49 -4.88
N VAL A 205 -16.19 2.48 -3.98
CA VAL A 205 -17.24 2.66 -2.97
C VAL A 205 -17.71 4.11 -2.99
N PRO A 206 -18.84 4.40 -3.67
CA PRO A 206 -19.55 5.66 -3.54
C PRO A 206 -20.31 5.73 -2.22
N ASP A 207 -20.33 6.91 -1.59
CA ASP A 207 -21.16 7.26 -0.43
C ASP A 207 -21.13 6.22 0.69
N ASN A 208 -19.93 5.75 1.05
CA ASN A 208 -19.79 4.77 2.13
C ASN A 208 -20.35 5.36 3.44
N PRO A 209 -21.43 4.78 4.01
CA PRO A 209 -22.07 5.29 5.22
C PRO A 209 -21.19 5.13 6.47
N GLY A 210 -20.11 4.34 6.38
CA GLY A 210 -19.12 4.17 7.46
C GLY A 210 -18.19 5.37 7.66
N PHE A 211 -18.16 6.33 6.74
CA PHE A 211 -17.31 7.51 6.82
C PHE A 211 -18.11 8.71 7.39
N PRO A 212 -17.79 9.24 8.59
CA PRO A 212 -18.60 10.23 9.30
C PRO A 212 -18.79 11.59 8.59
N GLY A 213 -17.96 11.91 7.59
CA GLY A 213 -18.06 13.14 6.78
C GLY A 213 -18.47 12.93 5.31
N ALA A 214 -18.89 11.73 4.92
CA ALA A 214 -18.84 11.24 3.55
C ALA A 214 -20.10 11.35 2.69
N SER A 215 -20.97 12.33 2.94
CA SER A 215 -22.00 12.61 1.95
C SER A 215 -21.33 13.08 0.65
N ASN A 216 -21.64 12.41 -0.47
CA ASN A 216 -21.10 12.71 -1.81
C ASN A 216 -19.58 12.48 -1.86
N THR A 217 -19.13 11.27 -1.52
CA THR A 217 -17.70 10.89 -1.61
C THR A 217 -17.50 9.56 -2.32
N ILE A 218 -16.31 9.33 -2.88
CA ILE A 218 -15.93 8.08 -3.54
C ILE A 218 -14.56 7.67 -3.06
N TYR A 219 -14.49 6.46 -2.51
CA TYR A 219 -13.23 5.75 -2.31
C TYR A 219 -12.98 4.80 -3.48
N ALA A 220 -11.73 4.72 -3.96
CA ALA A 220 -11.33 3.69 -4.92
C ALA A 220 -9.95 3.10 -4.61
N ASN A 221 -9.86 1.77 -4.69
CA ASN A 221 -8.60 1.04 -4.78
C ASN A 221 -8.41 0.61 -6.24
N CYS A 222 -7.28 0.99 -6.86
CA CYS A 222 -7.06 0.76 -8.29
C CYS A 222 -6.78 -0.69 -8.69
N GLY A 223 -6.51 -1.58 -7.72
CA GLY A 223 -6.06 -2.95 -7.99
C GLY A 223 -4.65 -2.98 -8.57
N ALA A 224 -4.35 -3.97 -9.42
CA ALA A 224 -2.99 -4.23 -9.93
C ALA A 224 -2.94 -4.47 -11.45
N TRP A 225 -1.72 -4.36 -12.01
CA TRP A 225 -1.39 -4.62 -13.42
C TRP A 225 -0.48 -5.84 -13.63
N VAL A 226 0.06 -6.38 -12.55
CA VAL A 226 1.09 -7.44 -12.59
C VAL A 226 0.53 -8.82 -12.25
N ASP A 227 -0.64 -8.85 -11.60
CA ASP A 227 -1.23 -10.10 -11.19
C ASP A 227 -2.05 -10.67 -12.34
N SER A 228 -1.88 -11.97 -12.60
CA SER A 228 -2.86 -12.77 -13.34
C SER A 228 -4.17 -12.94 -12.54
N ALA A 229 -4.53 -11.94 -11.74
CA ALA A 229 -5.65 -11.96 -10.82
C ALA A 229 -6.93 -12.26 -11.59
N LYS A 230 -7.89 -12.86 -10.88
CA LYS A 230 -9.24 -13.20 -11.35
C LYS A 230 -9.93 -12.04 -12.10
N ASP A 231 -9.51 -10.82 -11.79
CA ASP A 231 -10.05 -9.56 -12.26
C ASP A 231 -9.31 -8.92 -13.44
N GLY A 232 -8.16 -9.46 -13.86
CA GLY A 232 -7.32 -8.86 -14.90
C GLY A 232 -6.64 -7.56 -14.44
N CYS A 233 -6.00 -6.87 -15.39
CA CYS A 233 -5.36 -5.57 -15.11
C CYS A 233 -6.43 -4.51 -14.84
N THR A 234 -6.30 -3.73 -13.76
CA THR A 234 -7.29 -2.68 -13.42
C THR A 234 -6.66 -1.34 -13.16
N TYR A 235 -7.44 -0.28 -13.40
CA TYR A 235 -7.03 1.10 -13.14
C TYR A 235 -8.25 1.97 -12.85
N VAL A 236 -8.01 3.15 -12.27
CA VAL A 236 -9.07 4.17 -12.10
C VAL A 236 -8.87 5.27 -13.11
N GLU A 237 -9.96 5.62 -13.79
CA GLU A 237 -10.09 6.75 -14.70
C GLU A 237 -11.01 7.79 -14.08
N THR A 238 -10.65 9.07 -14.20
CA THR A 238 -11.52 10.16 -13.75
C THR A 238 -11.72 11.19 -14.86
N GLU A 239 -12.95 11.65 -15.01
CA GLU A 239 -13.34 12.58 -16.08
C GLU A 239 -14.40 13.55 -15.57
N VAL A 240 -14.31 14.82 -15.94
CA VAL A 240 -15.38 15.78 -15.67
C VAL A 240 -16.38 15.75 -16.83
N VAL A 241 -17.62 15.36 -16.54
CA VAL A 241 -18.74 15.31 -17.49
C VAL A 241 -19.93 16.05 -16.90
N ASP A 242 -20.45 17.05 -17.61
CA ASP A 242 -21.63 17.83 -17.20
C ASP A 242 -21.58 18.37 -15.76
N GLY A 243 -20.40 18.82 -15.32
CA GLY A 243 -20.17 19.37 -13.97
C GLY A 243 -19.97 18.31 -12.87
N ASN A 244 -19.97 17.03 -13.22
CA ASN A 244 -19.69 15.92 -12.31
C ASN A 244 -18.30 15.35 -12.57
N LEU A 245 -17.55 15.07 -11.51
CA LEU A 245 -16.33 14.26 -11.58
C LEU A 245 -16.74 12.79 -11.52
N HIS A 246 -16.74 12.13 -12.67
CA HIS A 246 -16.91 10.69 -12.78
C HIS A 246 -15.63 9.99 -12.35
N VAL A 247 -15.78 8.89 -11.62
CA VAL A 247 -14.71 8.00 -11.17
C VAL A 247 -15.09 6.60 -11.62
N ARG A 248 -14.27 6.02 -12.50
CA ARG A 248 -14.52 4.73 -13.12
C ARG A 248 -13.41 3.76 -12.78
N LEU A 249 -13.78 2.64 -12.18
CA LEU A 249 -12.90 1.51 -12.05
C LEU A 249 -12.95 0.71 -13.35
N LYS A 250 -11.83 0.61 -14.03
CA LYS A 250 -11.72 0.06 -15.39
C LYS A 250 -10.93 -1.23 -15.35
N GLY A 251 -11.35 -2.20 -16.16
CA GLY A 251 -10.63 -3.44 -16.42
C GLY A 251 -10.04 -3.44 -17.82
N TYR A 252 -8.88 -4.07 -17.96
CA TYR A 252 -8.20 -4.34 -19.21
C TYR A 252 -8.08 -5.85 -19.44
N GLN A 253 -8.53 -6.33 -20.60
CA GLN A 253 -8.48 -7.73 -21.02
C GLN A 253 -7.79 -7.86 -22.38
N ASP A 254 -6.71 -8.65 -22.42
CA ASP A 254 -5.85 -8.86 -23.59
C ASP A 254 -6.36 -10.01 -24.50
N ASP A 255 -7.41 -10.75 -24.09
CA ASP A 255 -7.86 -12.00 -24.72
C ASP A 255 -8.99 -11.84 -25.76
N THR A 256 -9.38 -10.61 -26.12
CA THR A 256 -10.40 -10.38 -27.16
C THR A 256 -9.78 -10.19 -28.55
N PRO A 257 -10.43 -10.68 -29.64
CA PRO A 257 -9.96 -10.42 -30.99
C PRO A 257 -10.00 -8.91 -31.25
N ASN A 258 -8.81 -8.34 -31.37
CA ASN A 258 -8.42 -6.99 -31.80
C ASN A 258 -9.58 -6.03 -32.17
N PRO A 259 -9.75 -4.87 -31.49
CA PRO A 259 -8.86 -4.33 -30.46
C PRO A 259 -9.13 -4.85 -29.04
N PRO A 260 -8.11 -4.85 -28.15
CA PRO A 260 -8.29 -4.99 -26.71
C PRO A 260 -9.37 -4.01 -26.23
N LYS A 261 -10.23 -4.44 -25.31
CA LYS A 261 -11.32 -3.60 -24.80
C LYS A 261 -11.12 -3.28 -23.33
N ASP A 262 -10.95 -1.98 -23.07
CA ASP A 262 -11.22 -1.42 -21.75
C ASP A 262 -12.72 -1.56 -21.47
N PHE A 263 -13.08 -1.96 -20.26
CA PHE A 263 -14.47 -1.97 -19.81
C PHE A 263 -14.59 -1.34 -18.43
N ILE A 264 -15.76 -0.76 -18.17
CA ILE A 264 -16.09 -0.20 -16.86
C ILE A 264 -16.53 -1.37 -15.97
N LYS A 265 -15.83 -1.58 -14.86
CA LYS A 265 -16.21 -2.51 -13.82
C LYS A 265 -17.21 -1.88 -12.86
N ASP A 266 -16.96 -0.63 -12.50
CA ASP A 266 -17.80 0.15 -11.60
C ASP A 266 -17.62 1.65 -11.87
N GLU A 267 -18.63 2.45 -11.51
CA GLU A 267 -18.64 3.89 -11.72
C GLU A 267 -19.42 4.60 -10.61
N GLY A 268 -18.87 5.73 -10.16
CA GLY A 268 -19.56 6.72 -9.35
C GLY A 268 -19.26 8.12 -9.86
N TYR A 269 -19.95 9.12 -9.31
CA TYR A 269 -19.62 10.51 -9.57
C TYR A 269 -19.81 11.38 -8.32
N VAL A 270 -19.08 12.48 -8.26
CA VAL A 270 -19.30 13.56 -7.28
C VAL A 270 -19.51 14.88 -8.00
N GLN A 271 -20.37 15.74 -7.45
CA GLN A 271 -20.52 17.10 -7.96
C GLN A 271 -19.19 17.87 -7.82
N VAL A 272 -18.74 18.53 -8.88
CA VAL A 272 -17.60 19.45 -8.81
C VAL A 272 -18.10 20.79 -8.23
N PRO A 273 -17.39 21.41 -7.26
CA PRO A 273 -17.76 22.72 -6.74
C PRO A 273 -17.76 23.83 -7.80
#